data_AF-A0AAD4EH80-F1
#
_entry.id   AF-A0AAD4EH80-F1
#
_cell.length_a   1.000
_cell.length_b   1.000
_cell.length_c   1.000
_cell.angle_alpha   90.00
_cell.angle_beta   90.00
_cell.angle_gamma   90.00
#
_symmetry.space_group_name_H-M   'P 1'
#
loop_
_entity.id
_entity.type
_entity.pdbx_description
1 polymer ?
#
loop_
_entity_poly.entity_id
_entity_poly.type
_entity_poly.pdbx_seq_one_letter_code
_entity_poly.pdbx_strand_id
1 'polypeptide(L)'
;MEPPSSPSSIITAPPDCSETARKLAKLIVEAKTCRLALLHYDSASESMVEWCWPADCEGRKVPPSNLEKHHKEFDFRFPCCVCADGGGRGAYVEVAVYPWWNNTTNSNFWTARCASNKCGYEVKMDMYCQLAPLAAFPYPRRAMKNSESLLFD
;
A
#
# COMPACT_ATOMS: atom_id res chain seq x y z
N MET A 1 19.80 45.07 34.29
CA MET A 1 19.94 44.50 32.93
C MET A 1 20.25 43.04 33.10
N GLU A 2 19.25 42.17 32.99
CA GLU A 2 19.45 40.71 32.98
C GLU A 2 19.97 40.27 31.60
N PRO A 3 20.92 39.32 31.54
CA PRO A 3 21.39 38.77 30.28
C PRO A 3 20.29 37.90 29.64
N PRO A 4 20.15 37.91 28.30
CA PRO A 4 19.17 37.08 27.62
C PRO A 4 19.56 35.60 27.72
N SER A 5 18.66 34.79 28.28
CA SER A 5 18.75 33.34 28.33
C SER A 5 18.81 32.77 26.91
N SER A 6 19.85 31.98 26.62
CA SER A 6 20.03 31.32 25.33
C SER A 6 18.98 30.21 25.11
N PRO A 7 18.48 30.03 23.88
CA PRO A 7 17.52 28.97 23.57
C PRO A 7 18.23 27.60 23.57
N SER A 8 17.86 26.73 24.51
CA SER A 8 18.25 25.32 24.51
C SER A 8 17.72 24.66 23.24
N SER A 9 18.61 24.38 22.30
CA SER A 9 18.30 23.54 21.14
C SER A 9 18.16 22.10 21.63
N ILE A 10 16.93 21.58 21.59
CA ILE A 10 16.67 20.16 21.81
C ILE A 10 17.27 19.42 20.62
N ILE A 11 18.41 18.77 20.84
CA ILE A 11 19.05 17.88 19.86
C ILE A 11 18.28 16.57 19.94
N THR A 12 17.32 16.36 19.02
CA THR A 12 16.73 15.03 18.82
C THR A 12 17.80 14.15 18.17
N ALA A 13 18.25 13.12 18.89
CA ALA A 13 19.18 12.15 18.34
C ALA A 13 18.56 11.47 17.11
N PRO A 14 19.36 11.18 16.07
CA PRO A 14 18.86 10.45 14.90
C PRO A 14 18.31 9.08 15.33
N PRO A 15 17.23 8.59 14.70
CA PRO A 15 16.63 7.32 15.03
C PRO A 15 17.67 6.19 14.97
N ASP A 16 17.68 5.35 16.01
CA ASP A 16 18.55 4.18 16.07
C ASP A 16 18.15 3.21 14.94
N CYS A 17 19.10 2.91 14.05
CA CYS A 17 18.93 2.00 12.92
C CYS A 17 18.37 0.63 13.36
N SER A 18 18.72 0.18 14.57
CA SER A 18 18.21 -1.07 15.15
C SER A 18 16.72 -1.02 15.48
N GLU A 19 16.21 0.13 15.94
CA GLU A 19 14.82 0.32 16.27
C GLU A 19 13.94 0.41 15.02
N THR A 20 14.42 1.11 13.99
CA THR A 20 13.76 1.16 12.68
C THR A 20 13.66 -0.24 12.05
N ALA A 21 14.74 -1.02 12.08
CA ALA A 21 14.75 -2.38 11.56
C ALA A 21 13.76 -3.29 12.32
N ARG A 22 13.70 -3.16 13.65
CA ARG A 22 12.76 -3.92 14.50
C ARG A 22 11.31 -3.53 14.23
N LYS A 23 11.00 -2.24 14.09
CA LYS A 23 9.66 -1.75 13.72
C LYS A 23 9.25 -2.31 12.37
N LEU A 24 10.13 -2.21 11.37
CA LEU A 24 9.89 -2.74 10.04
C LEU A 24 9.61 -4.25 10.07
N ALA A 25 10.43 -5.03 10.76
CA ALA A 25 10.24 -6.47 10.89
C ALA A 25 8.87 -6.81 11.51
N LYS A 26 8.44 -6.08 12.54
CA LYS A 26 7.12 -6.26 13.17
C LYS A 26 5.98 -6.03 12.16
N LEU A 27 6.01 -4.92 11.42
CA LEU A 27 4.99 -4.59 10.41
C LEU A 27 4.92 -5.66 9.30
N ILE A 28 6.08 -6.16 8.85
CA ILE A 28 6.14 -7.21 7.82
C ILE A 28 5.60 -8.55 8.34
N VAL A 29 5.94 -8.93 9.59
CA VAL A 29 5.39 -10.14 10.21
C VAL A 29 3.88 -10.02 10.33
N GLU A 30 3.35 -8.89 10.78
CA GLU A 30 1.92 -8.63 10.87
C GLU A 30 1.22 -8.80 9.52
N ALA A 31 1.76 -8.17 8.45
CA ALA A 31 1.25 -8.31 7.09
C ALA A 31 1.16 -9.77 6.62
N LYS A 32 2.22 -10.55 6.87
CA LYS A 32 2.37 -11.93 6.37
C LYS A 32 1.60 -12.96 7.20
N THR A 33 1.34 -12.66 8.45
CA THR A 33 0.65 -13.56 9.38
C THR A 33 -0.83 -13.28 9.47
N CYS A 34 -1.31 -12.10 9.05
CA CYS A 34 -2.74 -11.83 8.96
C CYS A 34 -3.42 -12.79 7.97
N ARG A 35 -4.49 -13.44 8.45
CA ARG A 35 -5.30 -14.41 7.69
C ARG A 35 -6.70 -13.91 7.38
N LEU A 36 -7.09 -12.79 7.97
CA LEU A 36 -8.45 -12.25 7.89
C LEU A 36 -8.56 -11.18 6.79
N ALA A 37 -7.49 -10.40 6.59
CA ALA A 37 -7.47 -9.34 5.60
C ALA A 37 -6.07 -9.12 5.01
N LEU A 38 -6.05 -8.54 3.81
CA LEU A 38 -4.83 -8.03 3.21
C LEU A 38 -4.49 -6.72 3.93
N LEU A 39 -3.34 -6.68 4.59
CA LEU A 39 -2.89 -5.47 5.28
C LEU A 39 -1.93 -4.67 4.41
N HIS A 40 -2.06 -3.35 4.44
CA HIS A 40 -1.12 -2.43 3.82
C HIS A 40 -0.67 -1.35 4.83
N TYR A 41 0.44 -0.67 4.54
CA TYR A 41 0.98 0.30 5.48
C TYR A 41 0.28 1.66 5.36
N ASP A 42 -0.18 2.21 6.48
CA ASP A 42 -0.65 3.59 6.56
C ASP A 42 0.41 4.45 7.25
N SER A 43 0.99 5.40 6.51
CA SER A 43 2.01 6.32 7.02
C SER A 43 1.45 7.38 7.97
N ALA A 44 0.12 7.58 8.00
CA ALA A 44 -0.48 8.53 8.94
C ALA A 44 -0.59 7.96 10.35
N SER A 45 -1.01 6.69 10.47
CA SER A 45 -1.05 5.95 11.74
C SER A 45 0.23 5.18 12.05
N GLU A 46 1.16 5.09 11.10
CA GLU A 46 2.39 4.30 11.16
C GLU A 46 2.14 2.81 11.48
N SER A 47 1.05 2.27 10.94
CA SER A 47 0.57 0.92 11.27
C SER A 47 0.12 0.14 10.04
N MET A 48 -0.06 -1.17 10.21
CA MET A 48 -0.68 -2.02 9.19
C MET A 48 -2.20 -1.92 9.33
N VAL A 49 -2.86 -1.48 8.27
CA VAL A 49 -4.32 -1.35 8.22
C VAL A 49 -4.90 -2.22 7.13
N GLU A 50 -6.18 -2.56 7.24
CA GLU A 50 -6.88 -3.32 6.21
C GLU A 50 -6.90 -2.55 4.89
N TRP A 51 -6.50 -3.24 3.82
CA TRP A 51 -6.63 -2.73 2.47
C TRP A 51 -8.00 -3.11 1.91
N CYS A 52 -8.78 -2.08 1.63
CA CYS A 52 -10.11 -2.19 1.03
C CYS A 52 -10.04 -2.82 -0.37
N TRP A 53 -10.66 -3.99 -0.52
CA TRP A 53 -10.70 -4.68 -1.81
C TRP A 53 -11.65 -3.95 -2.77
N PRO A 54 -11.29 -3.73 -4.05
CA PRO A 54 -12.18 -3.05 -4.99
C PRO A 54 -13.38 -3.90 -5.42
N ALA A 55 -14.53 -3.26 -5.57
CA ALA A 55 -15.75 -3.84 -6.13
C ALA A 55 -15.96 -3.43 -7.59
N ASP A 56 -16.54 -4.33 -8.39
CA ASP A 56 -17.09 -4.02 -9.70
C ASP A 56 -18.44 -3.29 -9.59
N CYS A 57 -19.04 -2.95 -10.73
CA CYS A 57 -20.34 -2.26 -10.77
C CYS A 57 -21.51 -3.09 -10.22
N GLU A 58 -21.33 -4.39 -10.04
CA GLU A 58 -22.31 -5.30 -9.42
C GLU A 58 -22.01 -5.53 -7.93
N GLY A 59 -21.03 -4.83 -7.36
CA GLY A 59 -20.63 -4.97 -5.95
C GLY A 59 -19.79 -6.23 -5.68
N ARG A 60 -19.36 -6.95 -6.72
CA ARG A 60 -18.51 -8.14 -6.56
C ARG A 60 -17.05 -7.73 -6.48
N LYS A 61 -16.24 -8.48 -5.75
CA LYS A 61 -14.79 -8.25 -5.72
C LYS A 61 -14.19 -8.34 -7.11
N VAL A 62 -13.38 -7.35 -7.46
CA VAL A 62 -12.56 -7.40 -8.67
C VAL A 62 -11.46 -8.46 -8.46
N PRO A 63 -11.36 -9.50 -9.31
CA PRO A 63 -10.34 -10.52 -9.15
C PRO A 63 -8.94 -9.92 -9.35
N PRO A 64 -7.88 -10.51 -8.76
CA PRO A 64 -6.51 -9.99 -8.89
C PRO A 64 -6.08 -9.74 -10.35
N SER A 65 -6.50 -10.60 -11.28
CA SER A 65 -6.23 -10.46 -12.72
C SER A 65 -6.79 -9.21 -13.37
N ASN A 66 -7.80 -8.59 -12.76
CA ASN A 66 -8.47 -7.40 -13.28
C ASN A 66 -8.08 -6.14 -12.50
N LEU A 67 -7.26 -6.24 -11.45
CA LEU A 67 -6.89 -5.09 -10.63
C LEU A 67 -6.08 -4.05 -11.41
N GLU A 68 -5.22 -4.45 -12.34
CA GLU A 68 -4.47 -3.51 -13.17
C GLU A 68 -5.41 -2.69 -14.07
N LYS A 69 -6.41 -3.34 -14.68
CA LYS A 69 -7.44 -2.65 -15.44
C LYS A 69 -8.23 -1.69 -14.54
N HIS A 70 -8.62 -2.15 -13.35
CA HIS A 70 -9.37 -1.33 -12.40
C HIS A 70 -8.56 -0.11 -11.92
N HIS A 71 -7.25 -0.27 -11.67
CA HIS A 71 -6.33 0.82 -11.31
C HIS A 71 -6.22 1.92 -12.36
N LYS A 72 -6.27 1.54 -13.65
CA LYS A 72 -6.27 2.49 -14.77
C LYS A 72 -7.59 3.25 -14.88
N GLU A 73 -8.72 2.61 -14.60
CA GLU A 73 -10.06 3.17 -14.84
C GLU A 73 -10.66 3.89 -13.62
N PHE A 74 -10.27 3.50 -12.41
CA PHE A 74 -10.89 3.95 -11.16
C PHE A 74 -9.86 4.62 -10.24
N ASP A 75 -10.32 5.49 -9.35
CA ASP A 75 -9.49 6.10 -8.32
C ASP A 75 -9.17 5.12 -7.20
N PHE A 76 -8.50 4.06 -7.62
CA PHE A 76 -8.12 2.91 -6.84
C PHE A 76 -6.60 2.83 -6.85
N ARG A 77 -6.02 2.41 -5.72
CA ARG A 77 -4.59 2.19 -5.58
C ARG A 77 -4.30 0.81 -5.04
N PHE A 78 -3.22 0.22 -5.54
CA PHE A 78 -2.64 -0.98 -4.98
C PHE A 78 -2.22 -0.77 -3.52
N PRO A 79 -2.05 -1.85 -2.74
CA PRO A 79 -1.61 -1.76 -1.36
C PRO A 79 -0.39 -0.86 -1.18
N CYS A 80 -0.34 -0.14 -0.06
CA CYS A 80 0.80 0.67 0.31
C CYS A 80 1.91 -0.20 0.87
N CYS A 81 3.11 0.02 0.36
CA CYS A 81 4.35 -0.56 0.81
C CYS A 81 4.84 0.13 2.09
N VAL A 82 5.49 -0.64 2.98
CA VAL A 82 6.13 -0.09 4.19
C VAL A 82 7.27 0.89 3.86
N CYS A 83 7.75 0.91 2.61
CA CYS A 83 8.68 1.94 2.14
C CYS A 83 8.14 3.39 2.29
N ALA A 84 6.84 3.58 2.52
CA ALA A 84 6.28 4.89 2.83
C ALA A 84 6.63 5.42 4.24
N ASP A 85 7.12 4.60 5.17
CA ASP A 85 7.49 5.01 6.55
C ASP A 85 8.54 6.14 6.58
N GLY A 86 9.41 6.21 5.57
CA GLY A 86 10.41 7.29 5.43
C GLY A 86 9.96 8.51 4.63
N GLY A 87 8.74 8.51 4.08
CA GLY A 87 8.25 9.57 3.19
C GLY A 87 7.52 10.71 3.91
N GLY A 88 7.33 10.62 5.22
CA GLY A 88 6.53 11.56 6.01
C GLY A 88 5.04 11.17 6.10
N ARG A 89 4.30 11.91 6.93
CA ARG A 89 2.87 11.66 7.20
C ARG A 89 2.06 11.77 5.89
N GLY A 90 1.33 10.71 5.56
CA GLY A 90 0.49 10.64 4.36
C GLY A 90 1.25 10.21 3.09
N ALA A 91 2.54 9.90 3.18
CA ALA A 91 3.27 9.28 2.09
C ALA A 91 2.63 7.95 1.68
N TYR A 92 2.65 7.66 0.38
CA TYR A 92 2.12 6.42 -0.15
C TYR A 92 2.98 5.89 -1.27
N VAL A 93 3.32 4.61 -1.19
CA VAL A 93 4.17 3.93 -2.17
C VAL A 93 3.44 2.66 -2.59
N GLU A 94 2.94 2.62 -3.83
CA GLU A 94 2.26 1.42 -4.32
C GLU A 94 3.21 0.24 -4.44
N VAL A 95 2.72 -0.93 -4.05
CA VAL A 95 3.37 -2.21 -4.34
C VAL A 95 3.22 -2.57 -5.81
N ALA A 96 4.13 -3.41 -6.30
CA ALA A 96 3.95 -4.08 -7.58
C ALA A 96 2.99 -5.26 -7.40
N VAL A 97 2.04 -5.39 -8.32
CA VAL A 97 1.10 -6.53 -8.38
C VAL A 97 1.31 -7.28 -9.69
N TYR A 98 1.59 -8.58 -9.59
CA TYR A 98 1.89 -9.41 -10.76
C TYR A 98 1.55 -10.88 -10.51
N PRO A 99 1.28 -11.66 -11.58
CA PRO A 99 1.10 -13.10 -11.48
C PRO A 99 2.46 -13.78 -11.28
N TRP A 100 2.48 -14.82 -10.45
CA TRP A 100 3.61 -15.70 -10.22
C TRP A 100 3.22 -17.14 -10.50
N TRP A 101 4.08 -17.84 -11.23
CA TRP A 101 3.84 -19.24 -11.60
C TRP A 101 4.12 -20.18 -10.42
N ASN A 102 3.15 -21.03 -10.07
CA ASN A 102 3.32 -22.09 -9.08
C ASN A 102 3.51 -23.43 -9.77
N ASN A 103 4.72 -23.98 -9.70
CA ASN A 103 5.03 -25.31 -10.24
C ASN A 103 4.25 -26.44 -9.56
N THR A 104 3.88 -26.29 -8.28
CA THR A 104 3.18 -27.33 -7.51
C THR A 104 1.72 -27.44 -7.93
N THR A 105 1.05 -26.31 -8.17
CA THR A 105 -0.37 -26.28 -8.57
C THR A 105 -0.57 -26.12 -10.06
N ASN A 106 0.51 -25.96 -10.84
CA ASN A 106 0.48 -25.67 -12.28
C ASN A 106 -0.45 -24.49 -12.63
N SER A 107 -0.42 -23.45 -11.79
CA SER A 107 -1.30 -22.30 -11.91
C SER A 107 -0.61 -21.00 -11.49
N ASN A 108 -1.11 -19.87 -12.00
CA ASN A 108 -0.69 -18.56 -11.55
C ASN A 108 -1.39 -18.19 -10.24
N PHE A 109 -0.64 -17.56 -9.33
CA PHE A 109 -1.19 -16.81 -8.21
C PHE A 109 -0.66 -15.37 -8.25
N TRP A 110 -1.51 -14.43 -7.92
CA TRP A 110 -1.22 -13.02 -7.85
C TRP A 110 -0.57 -12.65 -6.53
N THR A 111 0.51 -11.89 -6.63
CA THR A 111 1.29 -11.43 -5.49
C THR A 111 1.39 -9.91 -5.52
N ALA A 112 1.25 -9.30 -4.35
CA ALA A 112 1.58 -7.89 -4.12
C ALA A 112 2.91 -7.83 -3.37
N ARG A 113 3.92 -7.17 -3.94
CA ARG A 113 5.28 -7.10 -3.38
C ARG A 113 5.86 -5.70 -3.46
N CYS A 114 6.72 -5.37 -2.51
CA CYS A 114 7.57 -4.18 -2.54
C CYS A 114 8.28 -4.03 -3.91
N ALA A 115 7.92 -2.99 -4.66
CA ALA A 115 8.46 -2.74 -6.00
C ALA A 115 9.98 -2.51 -6.00
N SER A 116 10.51 -1.91 -4.92
CA SER A 116 11.96 -1.70 -4.78
C SER A 116 12.69 -2.91 -4.18
N ASN A 117 11.97 -3.95 -3.75
CA ASN A 117 12.51 -5.13 -3.07
C ASN A 117 13.38 -4.81 -1.82
N LYS A 118 13.10 -3.70 -1.12
CA LYS A 118 13.91 -3.25 0.02
C LYS A 118 13.33 -3.63 1.38
N CYS A 119 12.01 -3.54 1.53
CA CYS A 119 11.37 -3.65 2.85
C CYS A 119 10.85 -5.06 3.16
N GLY A 120 10.86 -5.98 2.19
CA GLY A 120 10.39 -7.36 2.37
C GLY A 120 8.86 -7.54 2.40
N TYR A 121 8.08 -6.49 2.08
CA TYR A 121 6.63 -6.61 1.96
C TYR A 121 6.26 -7.52 0.78
N GLU A 122 5.54 -8.60 1.07
CA GLU A 122 5.06 -9.59 0.10
C GLU A 122 3.83 -10.31 0.65
N VAL A 123 2.71 -10.27 -0.09
CA VAL A 123 1.45 -10.94 0.28
C VAL A 123 0.82 -11.62 -0.95
N LYS A 124 0.24 -12.80 -0.75
CA LYS A 124 -0.46 -13.57 -1.81
C LYS A 124 -1.91 -13.08 -1.91
N MET A 125 -2.25 -12.38 -2.99
CA MET A 125 -3.54 -11.70 -3.12
C MET A 125 -4.72 -12.67 -3.26
N ASP A 126 -4.56 -13.79 -3.97
CA ASP A 126 -5.66 -14.75 -4.19
C ASP A 126 -6.23 -15.31 -2.89
N MET A 127 -5.36 -15.50 -1.88
CA MET A 127 -5.77 -15.97 -0.57
C MET A 127 -6.85 -15.07 0.04
N TYR A 128 -6.71 -13.76 -0.12
CA TYR A 128 -7.62 -12.77 0.46
C TYR A 128 -8.84 -12.52 -0.42
N CYS A 129 -8.69 -12.54 -1.74
CA CYS A 129 -9.83 -12.36 -2.67
C CYS A 129 -10.96 -13.37 -2.37
N GLN A 130 -10.60 -14.61 -2.01
CA GLN A 130 -11.54 -15.70 -1.71
C GLN A 130 -12.25 -15.58 -0.37
N LEU A 131 -11.78 -14.72 0.56
CA LEU A 131 -12.39 -14.57 1.87
C LEU A 131 -13.71 -13.82 1.80
N ALA A 132 -14.83 -14.50 2.07
CA ALA A 132 -16.18 -13.90 2.09
C ALA A 132 -16.32 -12.58 2.89
N PRO A 133 -15.64 -12.34 4.04
CA PRO A 133 -15.89 -11.14 4.85
C PRO A 133 -15.20 -9.85 4.39
N LEU A 134 -14.34 -9.84 3.37
CA LEU A 134 -13.73 -8.57 2.95
C LEU A 134 -14.78 -7.70 2.27
N ALA A 135 -15.12 -6.59 2.93
CA ALA A 135 -15.93 -5.53 2.35
C ALA A 135 -15.28 -5.10 1.03
N ALA A 136 -16.01 -5.28 -0.06
CA ALA A 136 -15.61 -4.79 -1.37
C ALA A 136 -16.11 -3.34 -1.49
N PHE A 137 -15.21 -2.41 -1.82
CA PHE A 137 -15.51 -0.99 -1.88
C PHE A 137 -15.65 -0.54 -3.33
N PRO A 138 -16.74 0.15 -3.69
CA PRO A 138 -16.84 0.79 -4.99
C PRO A 138 -15.91 2.00 -5.01
N TYR A 139 -15.05 2.07 -6.02
CA TYR A 139 -14.19 3.23 -6.28
C TYR A 139 -14.81 4.08 -7.40
N PRO A 140 -14.69 5.42 -7.34
CA PRO A 140 -15.16 6.28 -8.41
C PRO A 140 -14.28 6.11 -9.65
N ARG A 141 -14.84 6.28 -10.85
CA ARG A 141 -14.03 6.32 -12.08
C ARG A 141 -13.11 7.53 -12.06
N ARG A 142 -11.89 7.39 -12.59
CA ARG A 142 -11.00 8.54 -12.80
C ARG A 142 -11.66 9.49 -13.79
N ALA A 143 -11.58 10.79 -13.53
CA ALA A 143 -12.02 11.79 -14.50
C ALA A 143 -11.23 11.61 -15.81
N MET A 144 -11.94 11.56 -16.94
CA MET A 144 -11.28 11.66 -18.24
C MET A 144 -10.58 13.02 -18.29
N LYS A 145 -9.26 13.03 -18.49
CA LYS A 145 -8.55 14.26 -18.81
C LYS A 145 -9.00 14.66 -20.20
N ASN A 146 -9.92 15.61 -20.32
CA ASN A 146 -10.24 16.21 -21.61
C ASN A 146 -8.95 16.84 -22.15
N SER A 147 -8.35 16.23 -23.16
CA SER A 147 -7.33 16.85 -24.00
C SER A 147 -8.01 17.83 -24.95
N GLU A 148 -8.63 18.87 -24.41
CA GLU A 148 -9.14 20.03 -25.16
C GLU A 148 -8.51 21.28 -24.56
N SER A 149 -7.34 21.66 -25.08
CA SER A 149 -6.80 23.03 -25.03
C SER A 149 -5.42 23.08 -25.69
N LEU A 150 -5.35 22.75 -26.98
CA LEU A 150 -4.30 23.25 -27.89
C LEU A 150 -4.91 23.46 -29.28
N LEU A 151 -5.86 24.38 -29.35
CA LEU A 151 -6.15 25.16 -30.56
C LEU A 151 -6.28 26.61 -30.10
N PHE A 152 -5.12 27.25 -29.91
CA PHE A 152 -5.01 28.68 -30.14
C PHE A 152 -4.51 28.81 -31.57
N ASP A 153 -5.39 29.21 -32.48
CA ASP A 153 -5.05 29.97 -33.68
C ASP A 153 -5.63 31.38 -33.50
#